data_AF-A0A1B5L282-F1
#
_entry.id   AF-A0A1B5L282-F1
#
_cell.length_a   1.000
_cell.length_b   1.000
_cell.length_c   1.000
_cell.angle_alpha   90.00
_cell.angle_beta   90.00
_cell.angle_gamma   90.00
#
_symmetry.space_group_name_H-M   'P 1'
#
loop_
_entity.id
_entity.type
_entity.pdbx_description
1 polymer ?
#
loop_
_entity_poly.entity_id
_entity_poly.type
_entity_poly.pdbx_seq_one_letter_code
_entity_poly.pdbx_strand_id
1 'polypeptide(L)'
;MSLDRVPDEIIQHLLYYVPPEDNLQHFQLLCRRLRRLANQGLLWRHHCCHRFKYWSSEHGFRDKLRQAAATVEWKQLFLLRARRNRLVSQLFDGVLKSKLGRLKRMEDICRLGYDAKDFLLKQCQIHESAPDVLARRYYGNAVLDSIHRSIAVEEWYRLRLDHDSLDAQAASRRLERALGAFDMFVLHDQPGDLDDISQILDQTVARFKASRADLSELTTREKALALNRWVRTNNLTGLRNPDRNDRNLRNCLIGQALRHRDHDSIPLISAAIYCCLASRLGVNAQCCAFLSHSHAIVFARPGETLDGHPVGNGDEQPERMYLDPYGVDDEVPVSGLQNRLAQLGWLAGADAFLAPAPTLSLVLRTARSIEATFARILELQDRAHTELSQLLRGNSAMNVEASLYSALWSFLMLTPPETFEWDDRLEGFLGRFAGAWPEDAWLVEKYLRPMYDSLTPLRNGFARRVNRGLGDPWELCSFVRKQDDVAPPVFRRNSAGNQSVPFKIGQVFRHRRYGWIGVITGWSDQGARRLLVTNSRDLNGQFGTSDPAAQPGLPVRLPNQFYFMCFPSTGSEPHVVAPDNIELIHDPTDIASDMFPMAGKFFKRFDPETCTFVSNIKEQYPDD
;
A
#
# COMPACT_ATOMS: atom_id res chain seq x y z
N MET A 1 18.78 26.49 45.79
CA MET A 1 20.07 26.04 45.22
C MET A 1 20.27 26.71 43.87
N SER A 2 21.47 27.23 43.56
CA SER A 2 21.79 27.70 42.20
C SER A 2 22.23 26.53 41.33
N LEU A 3 21.83 26.52 40.05
CA LEU A 3 22.24 25.51 39.06
C LEU A 3 23.77 25.44 38.91
N ASP A 4 24.48 26.54 39.21
CA ASP A 4 25.93 26.61 39.13
C ASP A 4 26.64 25.65 40.12
N ARG A 5 25.95 25.27 41.19
CA ARG A 5 26.50 24.38 42.24
C ARG A 5 26.20 22.90 42.00
N VAL A 6 25.39 22.58 40.99
CA VAL A 6 25.03 21.19 40.66
C VAL A 6 26.12 20.58 39.78
N PRO A 7 26.57 19.33 40.00
CA PRO A 7 27.55 18.67 39.14
C PRO A 7 27.10 18.53 37.68
N ASP A 8 28.05 18.51 36.74
CA ASP A 8 27.77 18.43 35.30
C ASP A 8 27.00 17.14 34.94
N GLU A 9 27.29 16.04 35.63
CA GLU A 9 26.68 14.71 35.44
C GLU A 9 25.19 14.73 35.81
N ILE A 10 24.83 15.43 36.89
CA ILE A 10 23.44 15.55 37.33
C ILE A 10 22.67 16.43 36.34
N ILE A 11 23.26 17.55 35.91
CA ILE A 11 22.64 18.41 34.90
C ILE A 11 22.44 17.64 33.58
N GLN A 12 23.45 16.88 33.14
CA GLN A 12 23.33 16.03 31.94
C GLN A 12 22.22 14.99 32.09
N HIS A 13 22.13 14.33 33.24
CA HIS A 13 21.08 13.35 33.51
C HIS A 13 19.68 13.99 33.44
N LEU A 14 19.52 15.18 34.02
CA LEU A 14 18.27 15.93 33.95
C LEU A 14 17.87 16.29 32.51
N LEU A 15 18.84 16.59 31.64
CA LEU A 15 18.56 16.93 30.23
C LEU A 15 17.90 15.80 29.43
N TYR A 16 18.05 14.54 29.84
CA TYR A 16 17.32 13.43 29.22
C TYR A 16 15.80 13.51 29.44
N TYR A 17 15.35 14.23 30.47
CA TYR A 17 13.94 14.42 30.81
C TYR A 17 13.37 15.76 30.31
N VAL A 18 14.21 16.61 29.73
CA VAL A 18 13.79 17.92 29.18
C VAL A 18 13.44 17.76 27.71
N PRO A 19 12.30 18.35 27.23
CA PRO A 19 11.99 18.38 25.82
C PRO A 19 13.15 18.99 25.00
N PRO A 20 13.55 18.37 23.88
CA PRO A 20 14.66 18.88 23.07
C PRO A 20 14.39 20.28 22.54
N GLU A 21 13.13 20.67 22.33
CA GLU A 21 12.73 22.01 21.95
C GLU A 21 13.09 23.06 23.01
N ASP A 22 12.83 22.77 24.29
CA ASP A 22 13.19 23.66 25.40
C ASP A 22 14.70 23.77 25.57
N ASN A 23 15.41 22.66 25.34
CA ASN A 23 16.86 22.67 25.32
C ASN A 23 17.39 23.60 24.21
N LEU A 24 16.80 23.52 23.00
CA LEU A 24 17.19 24.34 21.86
C LEU A 24 16.89 25.83 22.03
N GLN A 25 15.70 26.15 22.55
CA GLN A 25 15.18 27.52 22.59
C GLN A 25 15.60 28.27 23.85
N HIS A 26 15.87 27.56 24.96
CA HIS A 26 16.07 28.19 26.26
C HIS A 26 17.39 27.75 26.90
N PHE A 27 17.52 26.46 27.24
CA PHE A 27 18.56 25.98 28.15
C PHE A 27 19.99 26.24 27.64
N GLN A 28 20.28 25.89 26.38
CA GLN A 28 21.62 26.04 25.82
C GLN A 28 22.06 27.51 25.65
N LEU A 29 21.13 28.46 25.76
CA LEU A 29 21.38 29.90 25.57
C LEU A 29 21.73 30.62 26.88
N LEU A 30 21.52 29.98 28.03
CA LEU A 30 21.67 30.60 29.35
C LEU A 30 23.14 30.93 29.70
N CYS A 31 24.06 29.99 29.48
CA CYS A 31 25.49 30.23 29.71
C CYS A 31 26.38 29.23 28.94
N ARG A 32 27.69 29.51 28.88
CA ARG A 32 28.67 28.67 28.15
C ARG A 32 28.74 27.24 28.68
N ARG A 33 28.68 27.07 30.00
CA ARG A 33 28.70 25.74 30.65
C ARG A 33 27.50 24.91 30.22
N LEU A 34 26.28 25.47 30.35
CA LEU A 34 25.06 24.78 29.96
C LEU A 34 24.99 24.52 28.45
N ARG A 35 25.50 25.44 27.62
CA ARG A 35 25.66 25.21 26.18
C ARG A 35 26.51 23.97 25.90
N ARG A 36 27.65 23.80 26.58
CA ARG A 36 28.49 22.61 26.40
C ARG A 36 27.75 21.32 26.76
N LEU A 37 27.04 21.32 27.89
CA LEU A 37 26.29 20.15 28.37
C LEU A 37 25.11 19.79 27.46
N ALA A 38 24.37 20.80 27.01
CA ALA A 38 23.25 20.67 26.08
C ALA A 38 23.64 20.14 24.69
N ASN A 39 24.91 20.22 24.31
CA ASN A 39 25.40 19.88 22.98
C ASN A 39 26.13 18.53 22.92
N GLN A 40 26.00 17.69 23.95
CA GLN A 40 26.62 16.36 23.97
C GLN A 40 25.96 15.41 22.97
N GLY A 41 26.78 14.68 22.20
CA GLY A 41 26.30 13.76 21.17
C GLY A 41 25.38 12.65 21.72
N LEU A 42 25.66 12.12 22.91
CA LEU A 42 24.84 11.07 23.53
C LEU A 42 23.42 11.54 23.90
N LEU A 43 23.27 12.79 24.33
CA LEU A 43 21.97 13.40 24.60
C LEU A 43 21.14 13.49 23.31
N TRP A 44 21.74 13.99 22.23
CA TRP A 44 21.06 14.11 20.94
C TRP A 44 20.77 12.76 20.28
N ARG A 45 21.65 11.77 20.45
CA ARG A 45 21.38 10.38 20.05
C ARG A 45 20.13 9.85 20.74
N HIS A 46 20.02 10.04 22.06
CA HIS A 46 18.85 9.65 22.83
C HIS A 46 17.57 10.35 22.34
N HIS A 47 17.61 11.67 22.13
CA HIS A 47 16.46 12.39 21.58
C HIS A 47 16.05 11.87 20.19
N CYS A 48 17.01 11.55 19.30
CA CYS A 48 16.71 10.92 18.02
C CYS A 48 16.01 9.56 18.19
N CYS A 49 16.47 8.71 19.12
CA CYS A 49 15.89 7.38 19.36
C CYS A 49 14.48 7.43 19.97
N HIS A 50 14.20 8.38 20.86
CA HIS A 50 12.92 8.40 21.58
C HIS A 50 11.88 9.34 20.98
N ARG A 51 12.29 10.39 20.27
CA ARG A 51 11.35 11.38 19.72
C ARG A 51 10.73 10.94 18.39
N PHE A 52 11.43 10.11 17.63
CA PHE A 52 11.06 9.68 16.29
C PHE A 52 11.13 8.16 16.19
N LYS A 53 10.03 7.52 15.78
CA LYS A 53 9.97 6.07 15.60
C LYS A 53 10.38 5.68 14.18
N TYR A 54 9.96 6.48 13.19
CA TYR A 54 10.20 6.21 11.79
C TYR A 54 11.20 7.21 11.18
N TRP A 55 12.09 6.66 10.35
CA TRP A 55 13.17 7.38 9.68
C TRP A 55 13.22 6.96 8.21
N SER A 56 13.36 7.94 7.32
CA SER A 56 13.69 7.67 5.91
C SER A 56 15.04 6.93 5.79
N SER A 57 15.15 6.03 4.81
CA SER A 57 16.37 5.26 4.52
C SER A 57 17.56 6.15 4.16
N GLU A 58 17.31 7.32 3.59
CA GLU A 58 18.31 8.36 3.27
C GLU A 58 19.19 8.74 4.47
N HIS A 59 18.66 8.60 5.69
CA HIS A 59 19.40 8.96 6.89
C HIS A 59 20.42 7.91 7.31
N GLY A 60 20.34 6.67 6.81
CA GLY A 60 21.16 5.55 7.30
C GLY A 60 21.08 5.38 8.82
N PHE A 61 19.91 5.63 9.41
CA PHE A 61 19.75 5.78 10.86
C PHE A 61 20.17 4.52 11.64
N ARG A 62 19.78 3.33 11.15
CA ARG A 62 20.16 2.05 11.76
C ARG A 62 21.67 1.82 11.74
N ASP A 63 22.34 2.20 10.66
CA ASP A 63 23.80 2.06 10.56
C ASP A 63 24.52 3.06 11.48
N LYS A 64 24.02 4.31 11.54
CA LYS A 64 24.52 5.33 12.48
C LYS A 64 24.38 4.89 13.94
N LEU A 65 23.35 4.13 14.30
CA LEU A 65 23.20 3.60 15.67
C LEU A 65 24.26 2.56 16.03
N ARG A 66 24.86 1.87 15.05
CA ARG A 66 25.94 0.89 15.27
C ARG A 66 27.32 1.55 15.37
N GLN A 67 27.45 2.80 14.91
CA GLN A 67 28.69 3.55 14.97
C GLN A 67 28.93 4.17 16.35
N ALA A 68 30.18 4.57 16.60
CA ALA A 68 30.52 5.31 17.82
C ALA A 68 29.76 6.64 17.88
N ALA A 69 29.21 6.98 19.05
CA ALA A 69 28.35 8.17 19.15
C ALA A 69 29.06 9.48 18.77
N ALA A 70 30.39 9.54 18.91
CA ALA A 70 31.18 10.71 18.58
C ALA A 70 31.38 10.93 17.06
N THR A 71 31.14 9.92 16.22
CA THR A 71 31.36 10.03 14.76
C THR A 71 30.13 10.54 14.01
N VAL A 72 28.98 10.65 14.68
CA VAL A 72 27.71 11.05 14.09
C VAL A 72 27.28 12.39 14.66
N GLU A 73 26.96 13.34 13.77
CA GLU A 73 26.42 14.65 14.12
C GLU A 73 24.94 14.57 14.55
N TRP A 74 24.68 13.94 15.70
CA TRP A 74 23.33 13.62 16.19
C TRP A 74 22.42 14.85 16.32
N LYS A 75 22.96 15.99 16.77
CA LYS A 75 22.18 17.23 16.88
C LYS A 75 21.71 17.71 15.53
N GLN A 76 22.57 17.67 14.51
CA GLN A 76 22.21 18.11 13.17
C GLN A 76 21.14 17.19 12.57
N LEU A 77 21.28 15.88 12.80
CA LEU A 77 20.28 14.89 12.38
C LEU A 77 18.92 15.14 13.06
N PHE A 78 18.91 15.42 14.37
CA PHE A 78 17.69 15.79 15.10
C PHE A 78 17.04 17.05 14.52
N LEU A 79 17.83 18.11 14.30
CA LEU A 79 17.33 19.38 13.76
C LEU A 79 16.75 19.23 12.35
N LEU A 80 17.42 18.44 11.50
CA LEU A 80 16.92 18.11 10.16
C LEU A 80 15.55 17.42 10.25
N ARG A 81 15.44 16.37 11.08
CA ARG A 81 14.21 15.60 11.27
C ARG A 81 13.08 16.45 11.85
N ALA A 82 13.38 17.31 12.83
CA ALA A 82 12.43 18.24 13.43
C ALA A 82 11.92 19.29 12.43
N ARG A 83 12.79 19.82 11.55
CA ARG A 83 12.40 20.72 10.47
C ARG A 83 11.48 20.02 9.48
N ARG A 84 11.80 18.80 9.05
CA ARG A 84 10.94 17.98 8.18
C ARG A 84 9.56 17.77 8.81
N ASN A 85 9.46 17.47 10.10
CA ASN A 85 8.16 17.36 10.79
C ASN A 85 7.33 18.65 10.77
N ARG A 86 7.97 19.82 10.97
CA ARG A 86 7.26 21.10 10.87
C ARG A 86 6.74 21.36 9.45
N LEU A 87 7.56 21.04 8.44
CA LEU A 87 7.17 21.14 7.04
C LEU A 87 5.98 20.22 6.71
N VAL A 88 6.02 18.96 7.16
CA VAL A 88 4.90 18.00 6.99
C VAL A 88 3.62 18.58 7.59
N SER A 89 3.67 19.11 8.81
CA SER A 89 2.50 19.73 9.45
C SER A 89 1.94 20.90 8.63
N GLN A 90 2.81 21.80 8.15
CA GLN A 90 2.40 22.96 7.36
C GLN A 90 1.77 22.56 6.02
N LEU A 91 2.38 21.60 5.31
CA LEU A 91 1.86 21.08 4.05
C LEU A 91 0.50 20.38 4.27
N PHE A 92 0.39 19.59 5.33
CA PHE A 92 -0.83 18.87 5.66
C PHE A 92 -1.99 19.81 6.01
N ASP A 93 -1.74 20.86 6.80
CA ASP A 93 -2.75 21.89 7.04
C ASP A 93 -3.19 22.57 5.73
N GLY A 94 -2.27 22.74 4.77
CA GLY A 94 -2.59 23.19 3.41
C GLY A 94 -3.46 22.21 2.62
N VAL A 95 -3.22 20.89 2.73
CA VAL A 95 -4.05 19.83 2.12
C VAL A 95 -5.49 19.89 2.63
N LEU A 96 -5.67 20.11 3.94
CA LEU A 96 -6.99 20.23 4.56
C LEU A 96 -7.70 21.52 4.17
N LYS A 97 -6.95 22.62 4.06
CA LYS A 97 -7.51 23.96 3.83
C LYS A 97 -8.06 24.17 2.43
N SER A 98 -7.42 23.62 1.40
CA SER A 98 -7.76 23.92 0.00
C SER A 98 -7.68 22.71 -0.91
N LYS A 99 -8.52 22.69 -1.96
CA LYS A 99 -8.40 21.76 -3.09
C LYS A 99 -7.27 22.16 -4.04
N LEU A 100 -6.98 23.46 -4.16
CA LEU A 100 -5.99 23.98 -5.10
C LEU A 100 -4.57 23.58 -4.67
N GLY A 101 -3.84 22.90 -5.54
CA GLY A 101 -2.49 22.39 -5.29
C GLY A 101 -2.44 21.33 -4.20
N ARG A 102 -3.55 20.62 -3.95
CA ARG A 102 -3.62 19.63 -2.88
C ARG A 102 -2.72 18.44 -3.19
N LEU A 103 -2.80 17.91 -4.42
CA LEU A 103 -1.99 16.75 -4.82
C LEU A 103 -0.50 17.10 -4.79
N LYS A 104 -0.12 18.32 -5.20
CA LYS A 104 1.27 18.82 -5.05
C LYS A 104 1.75 18.80 -3.60
N ARG A 105 0.94 19.31 -2.65
CA ARG A 105 1.31 19.28 -1.22
C ARG A 105 1.37 17.84 -0.68
N MET A 106 0.46 16.97 -1.11
CA MET A 106 0.51 15.54 -0.75
C MET A 106 1.80 14.91 -1.25
N GLU A 107 2.16 15.14 -2.52
CA GLU A 107 3.42 14.68 -3.11
C GLU A 107 4.65 15.19 -2.35
N ASP A 108 4.70 16.47 -1.99
CA ASP A 108 5.80 17.05 -1.22
C ASP A 108 5.96 16.34 0.14
N ILE A 109 4.86 15.95 0.79
CA ILE A 109 4.89 15.13 2.01
C ILE A 109 5.39 13.71 1.66
N CYS A 110 4.87 13.08 0.61
CA CYS A 110 5.25 11.73 0.21
C CYS A 110 6.74 11.61 -0.09
N ARG A 111 7.34 12.63 -0.72
CA ARG A 111 8.79 12.69 -1.01
C ARG A 111 9.67 12.70 0.24
N LEU A 112 9.14 13.05 1.41
CA LEU A 112 9.85 12.95 2.69
C LEU A 112 9.85 11.50 3.25
N GLY A 113 9.07 10.60 2.66
CA GLY A 113 8.99 9.19 3.02
C GLY A 113 8.63 8.99 4.50
N TYR A 114 9.34 8.07 5.15
CA TYR A 114 9.08 7.71 6.55
C TYR A 114 9.35 8.80 7.58
N ASP A 115 9.96 9.93 7.18
CA ASP A 115 9.99 11.10 8.06
C ASP A 115 8.58 11.70 8.29
N ALA A 116 7.63 11.50 7.38
CA ALA A 116 6.26 11.96 7.58
C ALA A 116 5.40 10.98 8.42
N LYS A 117 5.80 9.70 8.51
CA LYS A 117 4.97 8.61 9.04
C LYS A 117 4.51 8.81 10.48
N ASP A 118 5.41 9.24 11.36
CA ASP A 118 5.09 9.54 12.77
C ASP A 118 3.98 10.59 12.92
N PHE A 119 3.99 11.61 12.06
CA PHE A 119 2.98 12.66 12.06
C PHE A 119 1.67 12.16 11.47
N LEU A 120 1.72 11.48 10.32
CA LEU A 120 0.55 10.99 9.60
C LEU A 120 -0.24 9.97 10.42
N LEU A 121 0.42 9.00 11.05
CA LEU A 121 -0.23 8.04 11.94
C LEU A 121 -1.04 8.72 13.05
N LYS A 122 -0.54 9.83 13.61
CA LYS A 122 -1.27 10.63 14.61
C LYS A 122 -2.50 11.33 14.02
N GLN A 123 -2.43 11.76 12.76
CA GLN A 123 -3.59 12.34 12.07
C GLN A 123 -4.63 11.26 11.73
N CYS A 124 -4.20 10.08 11.31
CA CYS A 124 -5.07 8.92 11.05
C CYS A 124 -5.82 8.46 12.30
N GLN A 125 -5.21 8.59 13.47
CA GLN A 125 -5.76 8.17 14.76
C GLN A 125 -6.25 9.35 15.62
N ILE A 126 -6.49 10.52 15.01
CA ILE A 126 -6.87 11.70 15.76
C ILE A 126 -8.23 11.50 16.47
N HIS A 127 -8.34 12.04 17.68
CA HIS A 127 -9.53 11.89 18.53
C HIS A 127 -10.77 12.55 17.90
N GLU A 128 -11.96 12.01 18.19
CA GLU A 128 -13.25 12.45 17.62
C GLU A 128 -13.63 13.88 18.00
N SER A 129 -13.01 14.43 19.04
CA SER A 129 -13.17 15.84 19.44
C SER A 129 -12.55 16.83 18.45
N ALA A 130 -11.75 16.37 17.47
CA ALA A 130 -11.19 17.26 16.47
C ALA A 130 -12.29 17.78 15.52
N PRO A 131 -12.34 19.09 15.23
CA PRO A 131 -13.42 19.70 14.44
C PRO A 131 -13.46 19.20 12.98
N ASP A 132 -12.33 18.71 12.48
CA ASP A 132 -12.10 18.20 11.13
C ASP A 132 -11.63 16.74 11.12
N VAL A 133 -12.06 15.94 12.12
CA VAL A 133 -11.65 14.54 12.32
C VAL A 133 -11.72 13.68 11.06
N LEU A 134 -12.83 13.68 10.32
CA LEU A 134 -12.98 12.84 9.12
C LEU A 134 -11.98 13.23 8.04
N ALA A 135 -11.83 14.54 7.78
CA ALA A 135 -10.89 15.04 6.79
C ALA A 135 -9.43 14.72 7.15
N ARG A 136 -9.05 14.90 8.42
CA ARG A 136 -7.71 14.54 8.91
C ARG A 136 -7.42 13.05 8.76
N ARG A 137 -8.36 12.19 9.15
CA ARG A 137 -8.19 10.74 9.02
C ARG A 137 -8.08 10.32 7.57
N TYR A 138 -8.94 10.84 6.69
CA TYR A 138 -8.93 10.51 5.26
C TYR A 138 -7.64 10.96 4.57
N TYR A 139 -7.28 12.25 4.65
CA TYR A 139 -6.09 12.74 3.98
C TYR A 139 -4.80 12.25 4.63
N GLY A 140 -4.81 12.00 5.94
CA GLY A 140 -3.73 11.32 6.64
C GLY A 140 -3.46 9.94 6.05
N ASN A 141 -4.52 9.12 5.90
CA ASN A 141 -4.44 7.80 5.28
C ASN A 141 -4.04 7.88 3.80
N ALA A 142 -4.63 8.77 3.01
CA ALA A 142 -4.30 8.89 1.58
C ALA A 142 -2.80 9.20 1.34
N VAL A 143 -2.24 10.15 2.11
CA VAL A 143 -0.80 10.47 2.03
C VAL A 143 0.05 9.32 2.55
N LEU A 144 -0.33 8.72 3.68
CA LEU A 144 0.41 7.62 4.28
C LEU A 144 0.42 6.38 3.37
N ASP A 145 -0.71 6.05 2.74
CA ASP A 145 -0.81 4.95 1.80
C ASP A 145 0.02 5.23 0.53
N SER A 146 0.04 6.47 0.02
CA SER A 146 0.92 6.83 -1.10
C SER A 146 2.41 6.67 -0.73
N ILE A 147 2.81 6.99 0.50
CA ILE A 147 4.17 6.68 1.00
C ILE A 147 4.43 5.18 1.03
N HIS A 148 3.49 4.39 1.57
CA HIS A 148 3.61 2.94 1.63
C HIS A 148 3.74 2.31 0.23
N ARG A 149 2.89 2.74 -0.71
CA ARG A 149 2.93 2.31 -2.13
C ARG A 149 4.24 2.70 -2.80
N SER A 150 4.79 3.88 -2.51
CA SER A 150 6.10 4.30 -3.05
C SER A 150 7.22 3.33 -2.68
N ILE A 151 7.19 2.78 -1.47
CA ILE A 151 8.18 1.83 -0.99
C ILE A 151 7.98 0.48 -1.68
N ALA A 152 6.74 0.03 -1.82
CA ALA A 152 6.43 -1.20 -2.55
C ALA A 152 6.85 -1.15 -4.01
N VAL A 153 6.53 -0.06 -4.71
CA VAL A 153 6.90 0.14 -6.12
C VAL A 153 8.42 0.20 -6.27
N GLU A 154 9.13 0.84 -5.34
CA GLU A 154 10.60 0.86 -5.31
C GLU A 154 11.20 -0.55 -5.15
N GLU A 155 10.63 -1.43 -4.32
CA GLU A 155 11.10 -2.82 -4.19
C GLU A 155 10.95 -3.59 -5.50
N TRP A 156 9.82 -3.44 -6.20
CA TRP A 156 9.64 -4.08 -7.51
C TRP A 156 10.50 -3.45 -8.60
N TYR A 157 10.73 -2.15 -8.54
CA TYR A 157 11.65 -1.47 -9.46
C TYR A 157 13.07 -2.01 -9.32
N ARG A 158 13.57 -2.16 -8.10
CA ARG A 158 14.90 -2.74 -7.83
C ARG A 158 14.97 -4.19 -8.28
N LEU A 159 13.94 -4.98 -7.97
CA LEU A 159 13.85 -6.38 -8.40
C LEU A 159 13.97 -6.53 -9.93
N ARG A 160 13.41 -5.60 -10.70
CA ARG A 160 13.53 -5.58 -12.16
C ARG A 160 14.96 -5.30 -12.63
N LEU A 161 15.66 -4.36 -11.98
CA LEU A 161 17.02 -3.95 -12.36
C LEU A 161 18.07 -4.98 -11.95
N ASP A 162 17.78 -5.78 -10.93
CA ASP A 162 18.71 -6.76 -10.39
C ASP A 162 18.89 -7.96 -11.34
N HIS A 163 20.05 -8.01 -12.01
CA HIS A 163 20.45 -9.11 -12.89
C HIS A 163 21.37 -10.15 -12.22
N ASP A 164 21.86 -9.87 -11.01
CA ASP A 164 22.92 -10.66 -10.37
C ASP A 164 22.41 -11.88 -9.58
N SER A 165 23.20 -12.96 -9.64
CA SER A 165 23.03 -14.12 -8.77
C SER A 165 23.35 -13.73 -7.32
N LEU A 166 22.36 -13.83 -6.45
CA LEU A 166 22.52 -13.57 -5.02
C LEU A 166 22.87 -14.84 -4.26
N ASP A 167 23.55 -14.68 -3.12
CA ASP A 167 23.58 -15.73 -2.10
C ASP A 167 22.16 -16.04 -1.59
N ALA A 168 21.99 -17.20 -0.95
CA ALA A 168 20.68 -17.69 -0.50
C ALA A 168 19.99 -16.75 0.51
N GLN A 169 20.75 -16.08 1.37
CA GLN A 169 20.21 -15.21 2.41
C GLN A 169 19.72 -13.88 1.80
N ALA A 170 20.49 -13.31 0.88
CA ALA A 170 20.11 -12.13 0.12
C ALA A 170 18.92 -12.43 -0.81
N ALA A 171 18.91 -13.58 -1.49
CA ALA A 171 17.79 -14.01 -2.33
C ALA A 171 16.49 -14.16 -1.53
N SER A 172 16.58 -14.77 -0.34
CA SER A 172 15.44 -14.91 0.56
C SER A 172 14.94 -13.56 1.09
N ARG A 173 15.84 -12.63 1.44
CA ARG A 173 15.45 -11.26 1.83
C ARG A 173 14.82 -10.49 0.67
N ARG A 174 15.29 -10.69 -0.55
CA ARG A 174 14.66 -10.12 -1.74
C ARG A 174 13.25 -10.69 -1.93
N LEU A 175 13.05 -11.99 -1.74
CA LEU A 175 11.75 -12.64 -1.83
C LEU A 175 10.75 -12.11 -0.79
N GLU A 176 11.13 -12.06 0.49
CA GLU A 176 10.21 -11.59 1.55
C GLU A 176 9.79 -10.13 1.33
N ARG A 177 10.72 -9.26 0.88
CA ARG A 177 10.43 -7.85 0.61
C ARG A 177 9.56 -7.69 -0.62
N ALA A 178 9.84 -8.43 -1.69
CA ALA A 178 9.08 -8.37 -2.94
C ALA A 178 7.64 -8.88 -2.76
N LEU A 179 7.41 -9.89 -1.93
CA LEU A 179 6.07 -10.34 -1.55
C LEU A 179 5.41 -9.41 -0.53
N GLY A 180 6.17 -8.93 0.46
CA GLY A 180 5.70 -7.95 1.45
C GLY A 180 5.30 -6.60 0.85
N ALA A 181 5.78 -6.28 -0.36
CA ALA A 181 5.37 -5.08 -1.09
C ALA A 181 3.85 -5.04 -1.37
N PHE A 182 3.20 -6.20 -1.53
CA PHE A 182 1.74 -6.26 -1.65
C PHE A 182 1.04 -5.80 -0.35
N ASP A 183 1.57 -6.18 0.82
CA ASP A 183 1.02 -5.79 2.13
C ASP A 183 1.02 -4.26 2.33
N MET A 184 1.97 -3.55 1.72
CA MET A 184 2.08 -2.08 1.85
C MET A 184 0.88 -1.34 1.24
N PHE A 185 0.16 -1.93 0.28
CA PHE A 185 -1.04 -1.33 -0.31
C PHE A 185 -2.27 -1.39 0.61
N VAL A 186 -2.25 -2.25 1.62
CA VAL A 186 -3.38 -2.51 2.54
C VAL A 186 -3.00 -2.30 4.00
N LEU A 187 -1.88 -1.59 4.23
CA LEU A 187 -1.36 -1.33 5.57
C LEU A 187 -2.15 -0.23 6.29
N HIS A 188 -2.58 0.81 5.56
CA HIS A 188 -3.39 1.91 6.08
C HIS A 188 -2.75 2.59 7.31
N ASP A 189 -3.52 2.72 8.39
CA ASP A 189 -3.14 3.34 9.65
C ASP A 189 -2.38 2.39 10.60
N GLN A 190 -2.02 1.19 10.14
CA GLN A 190 -1.35 0.22 11.00
C GLN A 190 0.11 0.60 11.26
N PRO A 191 0.58 0.48 12.51
CA PRO A 191 2.01 0.51 12.78
C PRO A 191 2.64 -0.76 12.20
N GLY A 192 3.30 -0.63 11.05
CA GLY A 192 3.88 -1.76 10.33
C GLY A 192 4.71 -1.30 9.13
N ASP A 193 5.66 -2.10 8.66
CA ASP A 193 6.30 -2.02 7.34
C ASP A 193 6.94 -3.36 6.93
N LEU A 194 7.74 -3.33 5.87
CA LEU A 194 8.51 -4.49 5.39
C LEU A 194 9.52 -5.01 6.42
N ASP A 195 10.12 -4.12 7.22
CA ASP A 195 11.09 -4.53 8.24
C ASP A 195 10.40 -5.22 9.42
N ASP A 196 9.15 -4.86 9.72
CA ASP A 196 8.34 -5.59 10.69
C ASP A 196 8.07 -7.04 10.24
N ILE A 197 7.90 -7.29 8.94
CA ILE A 197 7.78 -8.66 8.39
C ILE A 197 9.09 -9.43 8.65
N SER A 198 10.23 -8.83 8.32
CA SER A 198 11.55 -9.43 8.60
C SER A 198 11.75 -9.73 10.08
N GLN A 199 11.30 -8.82 10.97
CA GLN A 199 11.38 -9.01 12.43
C GLN A 199 10.51 -10.17 12.92
N ILE A 200 9.29 -10.34 12.40
CA ILE A 200 8.42 -11.48 12.75
C ILE A 200 9.09 -12.80 12.35
N LEU A 201 9.72 -12.85 11.16
CA LEU A 201 10.46 -14.01 10.70
C LEU A 201 11.68 -14.29 11.58
N ASP A 202 12.46 -13.26 11.94
CA ASP A 202 13.61 -13.39 12.85
C ASP A 202 13.20 -13.92 14.23
N GLN A 203 12.12 -13.40 14.80
CA GLN A 203 11.56 -13.88 16.08
C GLN A 203 11.06 -15.32 15.98
N THR A 204 10.49 -15.70 14.84
CA THR A 204 10.02 -17.07 14.59
C THR A 204 11.18 -18.05 14.53
N VAL A 205 12.28 -17.69 13.87
CA VAL A 205 13.51 -18.49 13.87
C VAL A 205 14.12 -18.58 15.26
N ALA A 206 14.11 -17.50 16.04
CA ALA A 206 14.58 -17.53 17.43
C ALA A 206 13.76 -18.50 18.29
N ARG A 207 12.43 -18.55 18.12
CA ARG A 207 11.55 -19.52 18.79
C ARG A 207 11.86 -20.95 18.37
N PHE A 208 12.08 -21.21 17.08
CA PHE A 208 12.48 -22.54 16.61
C PHE A 208 13.83 -22.97 17.21
N LYS A 209 14.84 -22.09 17.19
CA LYS A 209 16.15 -22.35 17.83
C LYS A 209 16.03 -22.67 19.31
N ALA A 210 15.18 -21.94 20.04
CA ALA A 210 14.93 -22.21 21.46
C ALA A 210 14.25 -23.56 21.71
N SER A 211 13.45 -24.06 20.76
CA SER A 211 12.77 -25.36 20.87
C SER A 211 13.67 -26.56 20.57
N ARG A 212 14.87 -26.36 20.00
CA ARG A 212 15.78 -27.43 19.57
C ARG A 212 17.24 -27.11 19.86
N ALA A 213 17.77 -27.67 20.95
CA ALA A 213 19.17 -27.49 21.33
C ALA A 213 20.17 -28.27 20.43
N ASP A 214 19.70 -29.32 19.76
CA ASP A 214 20.48 -30.23 18.91
C ASP A 214 20.71 -29.70 17.47
N LEU A 215 20.20 -28.50 17.15
CA LEU A 215 20.22 -27.96 15.79
C LEU A 215 21.62 -27.91 15.16
N SER A 216 22.69 -27.72 15.93
CA SER A 216 24.05 -27.69 15.36
C SER A 216 24.51 -29.06 14.83
N GLU A 217 24.03 -30.14 15.42
CA GLU A 217 24.45 -31.52 15.15
C GLU A 217 23.72 -32.14 13.95
N LEU A 218 22.55 -31.58 13.61
CA LEU A 218 21.71 -32.08 12.52
C LEU A 218 22.31 -31.83 11.13
N THR A 219 22.08 -32.76 10.20
CA THR A 219 22.40 -32.61 8.78
C THR A 219 21.52 -31.56 8.11
N THR A 220 21.81 -31.20 6.85
CA THR A 220 20.96 -30.27 6.09
C THR A 220 19.55 -30.83 5.89
N ARG A 221 19.44 -32.13 5.57
CA ARG A 221 18.15 -32.82 5.43
C ARG A 221 17.35 -32.81 6.73
N GLU A 222 18.00 -33.14 7.84
CA GLU A 222 17.36 -33.20 9.15
C GLU A 222 16.90 -31.82 9.63
N LYS A 223 17.71 -30.78 9.43
CA LYS A 223 17.34 -29.38 9.72
C LYS A 223 16.11 -28.95 8.93
N ALA A 224 16.10 -29.26 7.64
CA ALA A 224 15.01 -28.92 6.73
C ALA A 224 13.70 -29.59 7.14
N LEU A 225 13.72 -30.91 7.39
CA LEU A 225 12.55 -31.67 7.83
C LEU A 225 12.08 -31.23 9.23
N ALA A 226 13.01 -30.98 10.16
CA ALA A 226 12.67 -30.49 11.49
C ALA A 226 11.98 -29.13 11.44
N LEU A 227 12.47 -28.21 10.60
CA LEU A 227 11.82 -26.93 10.39
C LEU A 227 10.44 -27.10 9.75
N ASN A 228 10.32 -27.92 8.71
CA ASN A 228 9.05 -28.13 7.98
C ASN A 228 7.94 -28.63 8.91
N ARG A 229 8.24 -29.66 9.71
CA ARG A 229 7.33 -30.21 10.70
C ARG A 229 6.97 -29.18 11.78
N TRP A 230 7.96 -28.40 12.23
CA TRP A 230 7.74 -27.39 13.27
C TRP A 230 6.85 -26.25 12.78
N VAL A 231 7.07 -25.71 11.58
CA VAL A 231 6.23 -24.62 11.05
C VAL A 231 4.78 -25.07 10.88
N ARG A 232 4.55 -26.31 10.45
CA ARG A 232 3.21 -26.89 10.31
C ARG A 232 2.54 -27.14 11.65
N THR A 233 3.25 -27.75 12.60
CA THR A 233 2.71 -28.04 13.95
C THR A 233 2.37 -26.76 14.72
N ASN A 234 3.10 -25.68 14.48
CA ASN A 234 2.82 -24.37 15.07
C ASN A 234 1.79 -23.54 14.26
N ASN A 235 1.14 -24.12 13.25
CA ASN A 235 0.19 -23.46 12.35
C ASN A 235 0.76 -22.15 11.76
N LEU A 236 1.97 -22.18 11.20
CA LEU A 236 2.59 -21.02 10.54
C LEU A 236 2.47 -21.07 9.01
N THR A 237 2.02 -22.20 8.47
CA THR A 237 1.83 -22.47 7.04
C THR A 237 0.59 -23.35 6.82
N GLY A 238 0.08 -23.39 5.59
CA GLY A 238 -1.11 -24.16 5.21
C GLY A 238 -2.43 -23.40 5.42
N LEU A 239 -3.54 -24.13 5.30
CA LEU A 239 -4.89 -23.63 5.58
C LEU A 239 -5.59 -24.56 6.57
N ARG A 240 -6.24 -23.99 7.58
CA ARG A 240 -7.09 -24.76 8.50
C ARG A 240 -8.37 -25.27 7.84
N ASN A 241 -8.98 -24.44 6.99
CA ASN A 241 -10.25 -24.75 6.31
C ASN A 241 -10.14 -24.48 4.80
N PRO A 242 -9.55 -25.40 4.01
CA PRO A 242 -9.31 -25.18 2.58
C PRO A 242 -10.59 -24.83 1.79
N ASP A 243 -11.71 -25.51 2.05
CA ASP A 243 -12.98 -25.31 1.33
C ASP A 243 -13.55 -23.89 1.46
N ARG A 244 -13.20 -23.18 2.54
CA ARG A 244 -13.65 -21.81 2.81
C ARG A 244 -12.58 -20.77 2.50
N ASN A 245 -11.30 -21.09 2.75
CA ASN A 245 -10.23 -20.10 2.85
C ASN A 245 -9.25 -20.10 1.69
N ASP A 246 -9.32 -21.05 0.75
CA ASP A 246 -8.30 -21.20 -0.32
C ASP A 246 -8.15 -19.96 -1.22
N ARG A 247 -9.19 -19.12 -1.30
CA ARG A 247 -9.18 -17.87 -2.09
C ARG A 247 -9.34 -16.61 -1.26
N ASN A 248 -9.08 -16.65 0.05
CA ASN A 248 -9.16 -15.43 0.85
C ASN A 248 -7.99 -14.51 0.49
N LEU A 249 -8.29 -13.24 0.25
CA LEU A 249 -7.30 -12.23 -0.15
C LEU A 249 -6.13 -12.14 0.84
N ARG A 250 -6.44 -12.24 2.14
CA ARG A 250 -5.48 -12.28 3.25
C ARG A 250 -4.38 -13.33 3.04
N ASN A 251 -4.73 -14.49 2.50
CA ASN A 251 -3.84 -15.64 2.40
C ASN A 251 -2.82 -15.48 1.25
N CYS A 252 -3.02 -14.49 0.37
CA CYS A 252 -2.08 -14.09 -0.67
C CYS A 252 -1.01 -13.10 -0.17
N LEU A 253 -1.15 -12.56 1.04
CA LEU A 253 -0.31 -11.49 1.57
C LEU A 253 0.56 -12.03 2.73
N ILE A 254 1.88 -12.03 2.55
CA ILE A 254 2.80 -12.67 3.50
C ILE A 254 2.75 -12.01 4.88
N GLY A 255 2.67 -10.67 4.93
CA GLY A 255 2.59 -9.93 6.17
C GLY A 255 1.26 -10.11 6.90
N GLN A 256 0.14 -10.23 6.17
CA GLN A 256 -1.17 -10.54 6.77
C GLN A 256 -1.21 -11.97 7.31
N ALA A 257 -0.71 -12.96 6.55
CA ALA A 257 -0.62 -14.34 6.99
C ALA A 257 0.23 -14.47 8.27
N LEU A 258 1.41 -13.83 8.32
CA LEU A 258 2.28 -13.88 9.49
C LEU A 258 1.69 -13.21 10.75
N ARG A 259 0.79 -12.23 10.60
CA ARG A 259 0.18 -11.50 11.73
C ARG A 259 -1.17 -12.07 12.16
N HIS A 260 -1.86 -12.79 11.28
CA HIS A 260 -3.15 -13.40 11.58
C HIS A 260 -2.98 -14.58 12.55
N ARG A 261 -3.92 -14.74 13.48
CA ARG A 261 -3.87 -15.79 14.53
C ARG A 261 -3.78 -17.21 13.97
N ASP A 262 -4.43 -17.45 12.83
CA ASP A 262 -4.47 -18.76 12.19
C ASP A 262 -3.29 -19.02 11.24
N HIS A 263 -2.56 -17.97 10.85
CA HIS A 263 -1.51 -17.96 9.81
C HIS A 263 -1.83 -18.69 8.49
N ASP A 264 -3.11 -18.79 8.16
CA ASP A 264 -3.59 -19.31 6.89
C ASP A 264 -2.88 -18.62 5.72
N SER A 265 -2.33 -19.41 4.81
CA SER A 265 -1.61 -18.93 3.62
C SER A 265 -1.77 -19.88 2.44
N ILE A 266 -1.80 -19.34 1.23
CA ILE A 266 -1.80 -20.16 0.01
C ILE A 266 -0.46 -20.90 -0.14
N PRO A 267 -0.38 -21.97 -0.94
CA PRO A 267 0.86 -22.76 -1.10
C PRO A 267 2.11 -21.94 -1.42
N LEU A 268 1.98 -20.91 -2.26
CA LEU A 268 3.08 -20.01 -2.61
C LEU A 268 3.61 -19.26 -1.39
N ILE A 269 2.72 -18.67 -0.59
CA ILE A 269 3.09 -17.91 0.59
C ILE A 269 3.63 -18.84 1.69
N SER A 270 3.06 -20.04 1.85
CA SER A 270 3.61 -21.07 2.75
C SER A 270 5.04 -21.47 2.38
N ALA A 271 5.31 -21.72 1.10
CA ALA A 271 6.65 -22.03 0.61
C ALA A 271 7.63 -20.86 0.81
N ALA A 272 7.18 -19.62 0.57
CA ALA A 272 7.99 -18.43 0.78
C ALA A 272 8.34 -18.22 2.26
N ILE A 273 7.37 -18.38 3.19
CA ILE A 273 7.60 -18.31 4.63
C ILE A 273 8.67 -19.33 5.04
N TYR A 274 8.52 -20.59 4.62
CA TYR A 274 9.51 -21.64 4.91
C TYR A 274 10.91 -21.26 4.40
N CYS A 275 11.05 -20.87 3.14
CA CYS A 275 12.34 -20.48 2.57
C CYS A 275 12.98 -19.31 3.32
N CYS A 276 12.17 -18.37 3.80
CA CYS A 276 12.63 -17.22 4.59
C CYS A 276 13.09 -17.59 6.01
N LEU A 277 12.50 -18.61 6.61
CA LEU A 277 12.94 -19.15 7.90
C LEU A 277 14.21 -20.02 7.73
N ALA A 278 14.25 -20.84 6.68
CA ALA A 278 15.37 -21.74 6.39
C ALA A 278 16.67 -20.95 6.09
N SER A 279 16.59 -19.88 5.30
CA SER A 279 17.75 -19.04 4.98
C SER A 279 18.39 -18.42 6.24
N ARG A 280 17.57 -17.98 7.20
CA ARG A 280 17.99 -17.45 8.51
C ARG A 280 18.61 -18.50 9.43
N LEU A 281 18.40 -19.79 9.13
CA LEU A 281 19.07 -20.92 9.78
C LEU A 281 20.37 -21.34 9.08
N GLY A 282 20.72 -20.69 7.97
CA GLY A 282 21.86 -21.07 7.14
C GLY A 282 21.59 -22.29 6.25
N VAL A 283 20.32 -22.62 6.01
CA VAL A 283 19.90 -23.65 5.05
C VAL A 283 19.57 -22.97 3.72
N ASN A 284 20.20 -23.40 2.63
CA ASN A 284 19.93 -22.85 1.30
C ASN A 284 18.59 -23.39 0.79
N ALA A 285 17.55 -22.56 0.87
CA ALA A 285 16.20 -22.91 0.44
C ALA A 285 15.65 -21.89 -0.57
N GLN A 286 15.01 -22.37 -1.64
CA GLN A 286 14.41 -21.56 -2.68
C GLN A 286 13.03 -22.09 -3.06
N CYS A 287 12.11 -21.22 -3.46
CA CYS A 287 10.78 -21.64 -3.88
C CYS A 287 10.81 -22.27 -5.28
N CYS A 288 9.90 -23.22 -5.51
CA CYS A 288 9.66 -23.87 -6.78
C CYS A 288 8.20 -23.67 -7.19
N ALA A 289 7.99 -23.02 -8.32
CA ALA A 289 6.66 -22.65 -8.81
C ALA A 289 6.03 -23.78 -9.64
N PHE A 290 5.87 -24.97 -9.04
CA PHE A 290 5.36 -26.17 -9.71
C PHE A 290 3.85 -26.07 -10.07
N LEU A 291 3.53 -25.72 -11.31
CA LEU A 291 2.15 -25.68 -11.85
C LEU A 291 1.18 -24.86 -10.97
N SER A 292 0.14 -25.50 -10.41
CA SER A 292 -0.84 -24.89 -9.51
C SER A 292 -0.42 -24.89 -8.04
N HIS A 293 0.66 -25.58 -7.67
CA HIS A 293 1.20 -25.64 -6.31
C HIS A 293 2.56 -24.94 -6.20
N SER A 294 3.10 -24.78 -5.00
CA SER A 294 4.47 -24.28 -4.80
C SER A 294 5.17 -25.10 -3.74
N HIS A 295 6.41 -25.47 -4.02
CA HIS A 295 7.23 -26.31 -3.14
C HIS A 295 8.45 -25.51 -2.67
N ALA A 296 9.10 -25.96 -1.61
CA ALA A 296 10.42 -25.47 -1.23
C ALA A 296 11.48 -26.48 -1.70
N ILE A 297 12.53 -25.99 -2.35
CA ILE A 297 13.72 -26.76 -2.69
C ILE A 297 14.78 -26.43 -1.65
N VAL A 298 15.39 -27.45 -1.07
CA VAL A 298 16.56 -27.29 -0.19
C VAL A 298 17.78 -27.89 -0.86
N PHE A 299 18.88 -27.14 -0.87
CA PHE A 299 20.14 -27.52 -1.46
C PHE A 299 21.15 -27.93 -0.39
N ALA A 300 21.95 -28.95 -0.71
CA ALA A 300 23.12 -29.30 0.06
C ALA A 300 24.18 -28.19 0.03
N ARG A 301 25.10 -28.24 0.99
CA ARG A 301 26.23 -27.30 1.04
C ARG A 301 27.23 -27.66 -0.06
N PRO A 302 27.98 -26.68 -0.59
CA PRO A 302 29.02 -26.97 -1.57
C PRO A 302 30.01 -28.02 -1.04
N GLY A 303 30.18 -29.13 -1.77
CA GLY A 303 31.07 -30.23 -1.40
C GLY A 303 30.52 -31.26 -0.42
N GLU A 304 29.27 -31.12 0.03
CA GLU A 304 28.58 -32.06 0.94
C GLU A 304 27.26 -32.56 0.32
N THR A 305 26.83 -33.76 0.68
CA THR A 305 25.47 -34.27 0.44
C THR A 305 24.49 -33.64 1.43
N LEU A 306 23.19 -33.80 1.20
CA LEU A 306 22.15 -33.35 2.15
C LEU A 306 22.30 -33.98 3.54
N ASP A 307 22.89 -35.18 3.59
CA ASP A 307 23.15 -35.98 4.79
C ASP A 307 24.55 -35.71 5.40
N GLY A 308 25.31 -34.75 4.86
CA GLY A 308 26.58 -34.29 5.42
C GLY A 308 27.80 -35.14 5.05
N HIS A 309 27.69 -36.02 4.06
CA HIS A 309 28.84 -36.77 3.53
C HIS A 309 29.56 -35.96 2.44
N PRO A 310 30.90 -36.03 2.33
CA PRO A 310 31.61 -35.34 1.26
C PRO A 310 31.22 -35.91 -0.11
N VAL A 311 30.94 -35.04 -1.08
CA VAL A 311 30.64 -35.44 -2.46
C VAL A 311 31.93 -35.86 -3.16
N GLY A 312 31.93 -37.04 -3.80
CA GLY A 312 33.06 -37.49 -4.61
C GLY A 312 33.31 -36.56 -5.80
N ASN A 313 34.58 -36.28 -6.12
CA ASN A 313 34.99 -35.40 -7.22
C ASN A 313 34.28 -35.78 -8.54
N GLY A 314 33.19 -35.09 -8.90
CA GLY A 314 32.45 -35.40 -10.12
C GLY A 314 31.08 -34.71 -10.28
N ASP A 315 30.36 -34.41 -9.20
CA ASP A 315 29.05 -33.73 -9.33
C ASP A 315 29.18 -32.21 -9.24
N GLU A 316 28.94 -31.53 -10.36
CA GLU A 316 28.91 -30.06 -10.44
C GLU A 316 27.63 -29.46 -9.83
N GLN A 317 26.55 -30.24 -9.67
CA GLN A 317 25.27 -29.75 -9.13
C GLN A 317 25.06 -30.19 -7.67
N PRO A 318 24.70 -29.26 -6.76
CA PRO A 318 24.40 -29.61 -5.38
C PRO A 318 23.16 -30.49 -5.30
N GLU A 319 23.24 -31.56 -4.48
CA GLU A 319 22.09 -32.41 -4.16
C GLU A 319 20.93 -31.55 -3.62
N ARG A 320 19.70 -31.90 -3.99
CA ARG A 320 18.49 -31.16 -3.62
C ARG A 320 17.35 -32.06 -3.19
N MET A 321 16.55 -31.57 -2.26
CA MET A 321 15.30 -32.20 -1.80
C MET A 321 14.12 -31.24 -1.94
N TYR A 322 12.90 -31.79 -1.99
CA TYR A 322 11.67 -31.02 -2.11
C TYR A 322 10.81 -31.18 -0.86
N LEU A 323 10.22 -30.07 -0.42
CA LEU A 323 9.32 -30.01 0.71
C LEU A 323 8.03 -29.31 0.30
N ASP A 324 6.94 -29.69 0.96
CA ASP A 324 5.64 -29.03 0.84
C ASP A 324 5.20 -28.46 2.19
N PRO A 325 5.65 -27.25 2.55
CA PRO A 325 5.26 -26.58 3.80
C PRO A 325 3.75 -26.39 3.95
N TYR A 326 2.99 -26.45 2.85
CA TYR A 326 1.54 -26.33 2.86
C TYR A 326 0.85 -27.64 3.22
N GLY A 327 1.26 -28.77 2.62
CA GLY A 327 0.52 -30.03 2.69
C GLY A 327 1.20 -31.23 3.38
N VAL A 328 2.54 -31.33 3.37
CA VAL A 328 3.26 -32.57 3.72
C VAL A 328 4.39 -32.31 4.72
N ASP A 329 4.49 -33.16 5.75
CA ASP A 329 5.53 -33.08 6.79
C ASP A 329 6.90 -33.61 6.32
N ASP A 330 6.87 -34.64 5.48
CA ASP A 330 8.04 -35.36 4.98
C ASP A 330 8.52 -34.85 3.62
N GLU A 331 9.66 -35.37 3.18
CA GLU A 331 10.23 -35.09 1.87
C GLU A 331 9.27 -35.51 0.74
N VAL A 332 9.09 -34.64 -0.24
CA VAL A 332 8.28 -34.90 -1.43
C VAL A 332 9.13 -35.65 -2.47
N PRO A 333 8.79 -36.89 -2.83
CA PRO A 333 9.58 -37.64 -3.80
C PRO A 333 9.57 -37.00 -5.19
N VAL A 334 10.75 -36.83 -5.80
CA VAL A 334 10.91 -36.27 -7.15
C VAL A 334 10.13 -37.08 -8.19
N SER A 335 10.13 -38.40 -8.05
CA SER A 335 9.35 -39.30 -8.91
C SER A 335 7.86 -38.99 -8.87
N GLY A 336 7.33 -38.58 -7.71
CA GLY A 336 5.94 -38.14 -7.56
C GLY A 336 5.64 -36.86 -8.35
N LEU A 337 6.56 -35.89 -8.35
CA LEU A 337 6.44 -34.65 -9.10
C LEU A 337 6.54 -34.88 -10.62
N GLN A 338 7.50 -35.70 -11.05
CA GLN A 338 7.68 -36.08 -12.45
C GLN A 338 6.46 -36.85 -12.98
N ASN A 339 5.90 -37.76 -12.19
CA ASN A 339 4.68 -38.49 -12.55
C ASN A 339 3.48 -37.54 -12.72
N ARG A 340 3.34 -36.52 -11.87
CA ARG A 340 2.29 -35.50 -12.02
C ARG A 340 2.46 -34.67 -13.31
N LEU A 341 3.70 -34.31 -13.67
CA LEU A 341 3.98 -33.62 -14.94
C LEU A 341 3.65 -34.52 -16.14
N ALA A 342 4.05 -35.79 -16.08
CA ALA A 342 3.75 -36.77 -17.12
C ALA A 342 2.25 -36.96 -17.34
N GLN A 343 1.47 -37.03 -16.25
CA GLN A 343 -0.01 -37.12 -16.32
C GLN A 343 -0.66 -35.91 -16.98
N LEU A 344 -0.05 -34.74 -16.87
CA LEU A 344 -0.54 -33.50 -17.50
C LEU A 344 0.00 -33.29 -18.92
N GLY A 345 0.79 -34.23 -19.44
CA GLY A 345 1.37 -34.17 -20.79
C GLY A 345 2.65 -33.34 -20.92
N TRP A 346 3.26 -32.93 -19.81
CA TRP A 346 4.45 -32.05 -19.78
C TRP A 346 5.75 -32.85 -19.61
N LEU A 347 6.04 -33.74 -20.57
CA LEU A 347 7.29 -34.53 -20.55
C LEU A 347 8.52 -33.73 -21.04
N ALA A 348 8.32 -32.83 -22.00
CA ALA A 348 9.38 -31.94 -22.47
C ALA A 348 9.51 -30.71 -21.54
N GLY A 349 10.72 -30.46 -21.02
CA GLY A 349 10.98 -29.32 -20.13
C GLY A 349 10.57 -29.52 -18.67
N ALA A 350 10.35 -30.76 -18.22
CA ALA A 350 10.00 -31.08 -16.83
C ALA A 350 10.99 -30.50 -15.81
N ASP A 351 12.28 -30.44 -16.15
CA ASP A 351 13.33 -29.88 -15.29
C ASP A 351 13.12 -28.38 -15.00
N ALA A 352 12.51 -27.63 -15.91
CA ALA A 352 12.22 -26.22 -15.69
C ALA A 352 11.15 -26.02 -14.60
N PHE A 353 10.19 -26.96 -14.47
CA PHE A 353 9.17 -26.93 -13.41
C PHE A 353 9.71 -27.40 -12.05
N LEU A 354 10.87 -28.07 -12.04
CA LEU A 354 11.55 -28.55 -10.84
C LEU A 354 12.73 -27.64 -10.45
N ALA A 355 13.03 -26.61 -11.25
CA ALA A 355 14.05 -25.62 -10.96
C ALA A 355 13.54 -24.56 -9.95
N PRO A 356 14.45 -23.87 -9.25
CA PRO A 356 14.08 -22.70 -8.46
C PRO A 356 13.36 -21.65 -9.29
N ALA A 357 12.27 -21.13 -8.76
CA ALA A 357 11.52 -20.05 -9.38
C ALA A 357 12.18 -18.70 -9.10
N PRO A 358 12.40 -17.86 -10.12
CA PRO A 358 12.82 -16.49 -9.92
C PRO A 358 11.83 -15.73 -9.02
N THR A 359 12.34 -14.85 -8.16
CA THR A 359 11.49 -14.02 -7.27
C THR A 359 10.44 -13.24 -8.07
N LEU A 360 10.82 -12.70 -9.23
CA LEU A 360 9.91 -12.02 -10.15
C LEU A 360 8.70 -12.89 -10.54
N SER A 361 8.93 -14.15 -10.90
CA SER A 361 7.86 -15.09 -11.26
C SER A 361 6.91 -15.38 -10.10
N LEU A 362 7.42 -15.44 -8.87
CA LEU A 362 6.62 -15.63 -7.65
C LEU A 362 5.75 -14.39 -7.35
N VAL A 363 6.28 -13.19 -7.56
CA VAL A 363 5.51 -11.94 -7.42
C VAL A 363 4.38 -11.90 -8.44
N LEU A 364 4.66 -12.17 -9.72
CA LEU A 364 3.64 -12.18 -10.77
C LEU A 364 2.57 -13.26 -10.52
N ARG A 365 2.96 -14.43 -9.99
CA ARG A 365 2.01 -15.47 -9.62
C ARG A 365 1.12 -15.05 -8.44
N THR A 366 1.67 -14.32 -7.48
CA THR A 366 0.91 -13.73 -6.36
C THR A 366 -0.09 -12.68 -6.88
N ALA A 367 0.32 -11.81 -7.82
CA ALA A 367 -0.56 -10.85 -8.47
C ALA A 367 -1.75 -11.54 -9.17
N ARG A 368 -1.51 -12.65 -9.88
CA ARG A 368 -2.57 -13.46 -10.50
C ARG A 368 -3.52 -14.08 -9.47
N SER A 369 -3.01 -14.53 -8.32
CA SER A 369 -3.86 -15.03 -7.23
C SER A 369 -4.78 -13.94 -6.66
N ILE A 370 -4.27 -12.71 -6.54
CA ILE A 370 -5.07 -11.55 -6.13
C ILE A 370 -6.15 -11.24 -7.18
N GLU A 371 -5.80 -11.22 -8.47
CA GLU A 371 -6.74 -10.99 -9.57
C GLU A 371 -7.84 -12.06 -9.64
N ALA A 372 -7.47 -13.33 -9.46
CA ALA A 372 -8.43 -14.43 -9.43
C ALA A 372 -9.39 -14.31 -8.23
N THR A 373 -8.89 -13.83 -7.08
CA THR A 373 -9.71 -13.55 -5.90
C THR A 373 -10.67 -12.40 -6.16
N PHE A 374 -10.19 -11.31 -6.77
CA PHE A 374 -11.01 -10.17 -7.17
C PHE A 374 -12.13 -10.57 -8.14
N ALA A 375 -11.79 -11.31 -9.21
CA ALA A 375 -12.77 -11.80 -10.18
C ALA A 375 -13.84 -12.66 -9.50
N ARG A 376 -13.44 -13.52 -8.55
CA ARG A 376 -14.38 -14.35 -7.79
C ARG A 376 -15.32 -13.52 -6.91
N ILE A 377 -14.84 -12.46 -6.28
CA ILE A 377 -15.69 -11.54 -5.50
C ILE A 377 -16.71 -10.87 -6.42
N LEU A 378 -16.30 -10.43 -7.60
CA LEU A 378 -17.22 -9.85 -8.59
C LEU A 378 -18.26 -10.85 -9.12
N GLU A 379 -17.87 -12.11 -9.35
CA GLU A 379 -18.82 -13.18 -9.75
C GLU A 379 -19.88 -13.44 -8.67
N LEU A 380 -19.48 -13.40 -7.39
CA LEU A 380 -20.37 -13.74 -6.29
C LEU A 380 -21.25 -12.56 -5.85
N GLN A 381 -20.83 -11.31 -6.07
CA GLN A 381 -21.54 -10.10 -5.67
C GLN A 381 -22.03 -10.19 -4.21
N ASP A 382 -23.33 -10.01 -3.95
CA ASP A 382 -23.95 -10.06 -2.62
C ASP A 382 -23.88 -11.44 -1.93
N ARG A 383 -23.50 -12.49 -2.67
CA ARG A 383 -23.30 -13.86 -2.12
C ARG A 383 -21.86 -14.11 -1.67
N ALA A 384 -20.96 -13.14 -1.85
CA ALA A 384 -19.58 -13.26 -1.40
C ALA A 384 -19.55 -13.28 0.14
N HIS A 385 -18.88 -14.29 0.69
CA HIS A 385 -18.63 -14.33 2.13
C HIS A 385 -17.66 -13.21 2.50
N THR A 386 -17.91 -12.52 3.61
CA THR A 386 -17.07 -11.40 4.08
C THR A 386 -15.60 -11.79 4.26
N GLU A 387 -15.34 -13.05 4.64
CA GLU A 387 -13.99 -13.59 4.83
C GLU A 387 -13.11 -13.55 3.56
N LEU A 388 -13.71 -13.54 2.36
CA LEU A 388 -12.96 -13.49 1.10
C LEU A 388 -12.17 -12.19 0.94
N SER A 389 -12.75 -11.08 1.41
CA SER A 389 -12.21 -9.71 1.28
C SER A 389 -11.68 -9.13 2.59
N GLN A 390 -11.94 -9.81 3.72
CA GLN A 390 -11.56 -9.33 5.04
C GLN A 390 -10.05 -9.44 5.27
N LEU A 391 -9.44 -8.30 5.60
CA LEU A 391 -8.06 -8.21 6.08
C LEU A 391 -8.05 -7.87 7.58
N LEU A 392 -6.86 -7.77 8.17
CA LEU A 392 -6.72 -7.47 9.61
C LEU A 392 -7.32 -6.12 10.01
N ARG A 393 -7.29 -5.13 9.11
CA ARG A 393 -7.91 -3.81 9.26
C ARG A 393 -8.36 -3.26 7.91
N GLY A 394 -8.97 -2.08 7.94
CA GLY A 394 -9.46 -1.39 6.75
C GLY A 394 -10.86 -1.84 6.35
N ASN A 395 -11.45 -1.10 5.42
CA ASN A 395 -12.73 -1.46 4.85
C ASN A 395 -12.52 -2.54 3.78
N SER A 396 -13.26 -3.65 3.84
CA SER A 396 -13.07 -4.79 2.94
C SER A 396 -13.19 -4.45 1.46
N ALA A 397 -14.10 -3.54 1.07
CA ALA A 397 -14.25 -3.14 -0.33
C ALA A 397 -13.03 -2.33 -0.81
N MET A 398 -12.56 -1.39 0.02
CA MET A 398 -11.34 -0.62 -0.29
C MET A 398 -10.09 -1.51 -0.34
N ASN A 399 -9.99 -2.49 0.57
CA ASN A 399 -8.88 -3.44 0.61
C ASN A 399 -8.79 -4.27 -0.68
N VAL A 400 -9.92 -4.73 -1.19
CA VAL A 400 -10.01 -5.50 -2.44
C VAL A 400 -9.51 -4.67 -3.64
N GLU A 401 -9.97 -3.42 -3.75
CA GLU A 401 -9.51 -2.50 -4.79
C GLU A 401 -8.02 -2.15 -4.65
N ALA A 402 -7.55 -1.90 -3.42
CA ALA A 402 -6.13 -1.62 -3.16
C ALA A 402 -5.23 -2.83 -3.47
N SER A 403 -5.67 -4.05 -3.16
CA SER A 403 -4.94 -5.26 -3.55
C SER A 403 -4.93 -5.46 -5.06
N LEU A 404 -6.04 -5.23 -5.77
CA LEU A 404 -6.02 -5.26 -7.23
C LEU A 404 -5.06 -4.20 -7.80
N TYR A 405 -5.06 -3.00 -7.24
CA TYR A 405 -4.14 -1.94 -7.64
C TYR A 405 -2.67 -2.34 -7.44
N SER A 406 -2.36 -3.05 -6.35
CA SER A 406 -1.03 -3.61 -6.10
C SER A 406 -0.63 -4.67 -7.13
N ALA A 407 -1.57 -5.53 -7.56
CA ALA A 407 -1.35 -6.51 -8.61
C ALA A 407 -1.00 -5.83 -9.94
N LEU A 408 -1.76 -4.82 -10.36
CA LEU A 408 -1.51 -4.05 -11.59
C LEU A 408 -0.15 -3.35 -11.57
N TRP A 409 0.20 -2.70 -10.45
CA TRP A 409 1.54 -2.11 -10.29
C TRP A 409 2.64 -3.16 -10.42
N SER A 410 2.53 -4.29 -9.72
CA SER A 410 3.56 -5.34 -9.77
C SER A 410 3.75 -5.89 -11.19
N PHE A 411 2.67 -6.05 -11.95
CA PHE A 411 2.72 -6.44 -13.35
C PHE A 411 3.47 -5.41 -14.19
N LEU A 412 3.03 -4.15 -14.18
CA LEU A 412 3.64 -3.09 -15.00
C LEU A 412 5.12 -2.89 -14.69
N MET A 413 5.52 -3.07 -13.42
CA MET A 413 6.91 -2.95 -12.99
C MET A 413 7.77 -4.12 -13.48
N LEU A 414 7.25 -5.34 -13.44
CA LEU A 414 8.03 -6.57 -13.60
C LEU A 414 7.89 -7.23 -14.98
N THR A 415 6.93 -6.84 -15.80
CA THR A 415 6.83 -7.32 -17.18
C THR A 415 7.54 -6.38 -18.16
N PRO A 416 8.09 -6.91 -19.28
CA PRO A 416 8.70 -6.07 -20.30
C PRO A 416 7.70 -5.11 -20.94
N PRO A 417 8.00 -3.80 -21.04
CA PRO A 417 7.09 -2.80 -21.59
C PRO A 417 6.98 -2.81 -23.11
N GLU A 418 7.53 -3.82 -23.79
CA GLU A 418 7.48 -4.00 -25.25
C GLU A 418 6.32 -4.91 -25.69
N THR A 419 5.54 -5.43 -24.74
CA THR A 419 4.50 -6.42 -25.00
C THR A 419 3.11 -5.78 -25.11
N PHE A 420 2.23 -6.35 -25.95
CA PHE A 420 0.82 -5.94 -26.02
C PHE A 420 0.10 -6.11 -24.68
N GLU A 421 0.43 -7.18 -23.93
CA GLU A 421 -0.11 -7.40 -22.59
C GLU A 421 0.22 -6.23 -21.65
N TRP A 422 1.42 -5.65 -21.77
CA TRP A 422 1.79 -4.49 -20.95
C TRP A 422 0.96 -3.24 -21.30
N ASP A 423 0.70 -2.98 -22.59
CA ASP A 423 -0.10 -1.84 -23.03
C ASP A 423 -1.57 -1.93 -22.57
N ASP A 424 -2.20 -3.11 -22.72
CA ASP A 424 -3.57 -3.38 -22.26
C ASP A 424 -3.70 -3.18 -20.74
N ARG A 425 -2.70 -3.67 -19.99
CA ARG A 425 -2.62 -3.49 -18.54
C ARG A 425 -2.42 -2.03 -18.15
N LEU A 426 -1.62 -1.26 -18.91
CA LEU A 426 -1.39 0.16 -18.64
C LEU A 426 -2.68 0.97 -18.80
N GLU A 427 -3.47 0.71 -19.85
CA GLU A 427 -4.75 1.40 -20.07
C GLU A 427 -5.71 1.18 -18.89
N GLY A 428 -5.91 -0.08 -18.50
CA GLY A 428 -6.76 -0.43 -17.36
C GLY A 428 -6.24 0.14 -16.03
N PHE A 429 -4.91 0.20 -15.86
CA PHE A 429 -4.27 0.81 -14.71
C PHE A 429 -4.51 2.32 -14.63
N LEU A 430 -4.27 3.06 -15.73
CA LEU A 430 -4.39 4.52 -15.76
C LEU A 430 -5.82 4.96 -15.46
N GLY A 431 -6.82 4.27 -16.04
CA GLY A 431 -8.24 4.54 -15.76
C GLY A 431 -8.61 4.39 -14.28
N ARG A 432 -8.06 3.39 -13.59
CA ARG A 432 -8.27 3.19 -12.14
C ARG A 432 -7.52 4.22 -11.29
N PHE A 433 -6.25 4.45 -11.62
CA PHE A 433 -5.38 5.39 -10.91
C PHE A 433 -6.01 6.79 -10.83
N ALA A 434 -6.50 7.33 -11.94
CA ALA A 434 -6.99 8.71 -11.97
C ALA A 434 -8.27 8.93 -11.14
N GLY A 435 -9.13 7.92 -11.02
CA GLY A 435 -10.37 8.01 -10.24
C GLY A 435 -10.19 7.76 -8.74
N ALA A 436 -9.36 6.78 -8.39
CA ALA A 436 -9.27 6.27 -7.02
C ALA A 436 -8.03 6.76 -6.26
N TRP A 437 -6.87 6.89 -6.91
CA TRP A 437 -5.58 7.23 -6.28
C TRP A 437 -4.84 8.36 -6.99
N PRO A 438 -5.46 9.53 -7.27
CA PRO A 438 -4.81 10.62 -7.98
C PRO A 438 -3.56 11.16 -7.26
N GLU A 439 -3.44 10.93 -5.95
CA GLU A 439 -2.25 11.27 -5.17
C GLU A 439 -0.99 10.50 -5.58
N ASP A 440 -1.12 9.41 -6.34
CA ASP A 440 0.02 8.62 -6.83
C ASP A 440 0.57 9.10 -8.19
N ALA A 441 0.11 10.26 -8.71
CA ALA A 441 0.58 10.79 -9.99
C ALA A 441 2.10 10.87 -10.08
N TRP A 442 2.74 11.24 -8.96
CA TRP A 442 4.19 11.33 -8.85
C TRP A 442 4.90 9.97 -8.95
N LEU A 443 4.25 8.86 -8.55
CA LEU A 443 4.78 7.51 -8.73
C LEU A 443 4.74 7.10 -10.20
N VAL A 444 3.62 7.37 -10.87
CA VAL A 444 3.46 7.09 -12.29
C VAL A 444 4.51 7.87 -13.11
N GLU A 445 4.69 9.14 -12.80
CA GLU A 445 5.70 10.00 -13.43
C GLU A 445 7.14 9.57 -13.11
N LYS A 446 7.40 9.04 -11.91
CA LYS A 446 8.74 8.62 -11.48
C LYS A 446 9.15 7.27 -12.08
N TYR A 447 8.25 6.30 -12.16
CA TYR A 447 8.58 4.92 -12.52
C TYR A 447 8.07 4.51 -13.91
N LEU A 448 6.76 4.66 -14.18
CA LEU A 448 6.16 4.13 -15.40
C LEU A 448 6.50 4.98 -16.62
N ARG A 449 6.46 6.30 -16.50
CA ARG A 449 6.75 7.20 -17.63
C ARG A 449 8.16 7.00 -18.19
N PRO A 450 9.25 7.01 -17.38
CA PRO A 450 10.58 6.75 -17.91
C PRO A 450 10.73 5.36 -18.55
N MET A 451 10.02 4.36 -18.01
CA MET A 451 10.02 2.99 -18.55
C MET A 451 9.34 2.88 -19.91
N TYR A 452 8.32 3.68 -20.17
CA TYR A 452 7.64 3.74 -21.47
C TYR A 452 8.41 4.58 -22.48
N ASP A 453 8.89 5.75 -22.04
CA ASP A 453 9.56 6.72 -22.90
C ASP A 453 10.89 6.17 -23.44
N SER A 454 11.60 5.34 -22.66
CA SER A 454 12.85 4.68 -23.09
C SER A 454 12.68 3.78 -24.33
N LEU A 455 11.45 3.34 -24.63
CA LEU A 455 11.12 2.46 -25.75
C LEU A 455 10.46 3.17 -26.95
N THR A 456 10.20 4.48 -26.84
CA THR A 456 9.55 5.26 -27.89
C THR A 456 10.30 5.25 -29.24
N PRO A 457 11.64 5.24 -29.30
CA PRO A 457 12.36 5.12 -30.57
C PRO A 457 12.09 3.81 -31.33
N LEU A 458 11.90 2.69 -30.61
CA LEU A 458 11.61 1.36 -31.19
C LEU A 458 10.13 1.24 -31.61
N ARG A 459 9.21 1.82 -30.83
CA ARG A 459 7.77 1.82 -31.12
C ARG A 459 7.38 2.66 -32.34
N ASN A 460 8.14 3.72 -32.64
CA ASN A 460 7.88 4.60 -33.79
C ASN A 460 7.97 3.90 -35.16
N GLY A 461 8.65 2.74 -35.26
CA GLY A 461 8.81 1.98 -36.52
C GLY A 461 7.66 1.01 -36.85
N PHE A 462 7.00 0.42 -35.83
CA PHE A 462 5.98 -0.62 -36.02
C PHE A 462 4.61 -0.31 -35.36
N ALA A 463 4.56 0.52 -34.30
CA ALA A 463 3.39 0.64 -33.42
C ALA A 463 2.32 1.65 -33.88
N ARG A 464 2.60 2.53 -34.86
CA ARG A 464 1.56 3.43 -35.43
C ARG A 464 0.39 2.69 -36.10
N ARG A 465 0.50 1.37 -36.38
CA ARG A 465 -0.59 0.59 -37.00
C ARG A 465 -1.44 -0.22 -36.01
N VAL A 466 -1.01 -0.40 -34.75
CA VAL A 466 -1.72 -1.26 -33.78
C VAL A 466 -2.46 -0.44 -32.71
N ASN A 467 -2.03 0.79 -32.41
CA ASN A 467 -2.79 1.74 -31.58
C ASN A 467 -4.00 2.30 -32.35
N ARG A 468 -5.01 1.47 -32.56
CA ARG A 468 -6.32 1.86 -33.10
C ARG A 468 -7.14 2.63 -32.04
N GLY A 469 -6.68 3.81 -31.62
CA GLY A 469 -7.52 4.78 -30.91
C GLY A 469 -7.05 5.29 -29.55
N LEU A 470 -6.00 4.74 -28.94
CA LEU A 470 -5.43 5.35 -27.73
C LEU A 470 -4.60 6.58 -28.10
N GLY A 471 -4.98 7.74 -27.54
CA GLY A 471 -4.16 8.94 -27.52
C GLY A 471 -2.87 8.76 -26.70
N ASP A 472 -2.22 9.85 -26.31
CA ASP A 472 -1.07 9.76 -25.40
C ASP A 472 -1.52 9.20 -24.03
N PRO A 473 -1.02 8.04 -23.55
CA PRO A 473 -1.41 7.46 -22.26
C PRO A 473 -1.20 8.43 -21.08
N TRP A 474 -0.28 9.38 -21.23
CA TRP A 474 0.04 10.36 -20.20
C TRP A 474 -0.91 11.56 -20.17
N GLU A 475 -1.88 11.65 -21.09
CA GLU A 475 -2.93 12.67 -21.06
C GLU A 475 -3.70 12.63 -19.75
N LEU A 476 -3.98 11.44 -19.22
CA LEU A 476 -4.74 11.28 -17.98
C LEU A 476 -3.94 11.76 -16.76
N CYS A 477 -2.64 11.47 -16.71
CA CYS A 477 -1.76 12.01 -15.67
C CYS A 477 -1.66 13.53 -15.77
N SER A 478 -1.48 14.05 -16.98
CA SER A 478 -1.44 15.49 -17.26
C SER A 478 -2.74 16.18 -16.87
N PHE A 479 -3.88 15.52 -17.09
CA PHE A 479 -5.19 15.99 -16.69
C PHE A 479 -5.33 16.07 -15.17
N VAL A 480 -4.93 15.04 -14.42
CA VAL A 480 -4.90 15.05 -12.95
C VAL A 480 -4.06 16.24 -12.43
N ARG A 481 -2.88 16.48 -13.02
CA ARG A 481 -2.02 17.63 -12.64
C ARG A 481 -2.68 18.98 -12.94
N LYS A 482 -3.24 19.13 -14.14
CA LYS A 482 -3.94 20.37 -14.54
C LYS A 482 -5.14 20.64 -13.65
N GLN A 483 -5.90 19.61 -13.28
CA GLN A 483 -7.04 19.75 -12.37
C GLN A 483 -6.63 20.19 -10.97
N ASP A 484 -5.47 19.75 -10.47
CA ASP A 484 -4.95 20.20 -9.17
C ASP A 484 -4.65 21.71 -9.16
N ASP A 485 -4.35 22.31 -10.32
CA ASP A 485 -4.07 23.74 -10.48
C ASP A 485 -5.31 24.60 -10.80
N VAL A 486 -6.47 23.99 -11.00
CA VAL A 486 -7.70 24.71 -11.33
C VAL A 486 -8.51 24.97 -10.06
N ALA A 487 -8.81 26.24 -9.81
CA ALA A 487 -9.72 26.61 -8.73
C ALA A 487 -11.13 26.04 -9.01
N PRO A 488 -11.79 25.39 -8.02
CA PRO A 488 -13.11 24.84 -8.22
C PRO A 488 -14.13 25.96 -8.50
N PRO A 489 -15.14 25.70 -9.37
CA PRO A 489 -16.21 26.67 -9.61
C PRO A 489 -17.03 26.92 -8.35
N VAL A 490 -17.43 28.17 -8.11
CA VAL A 490 -18.18 28.55 -6.90
C VAL A 490 -19.69 28.54 -7.20
N PHE A 491 -20.43 27.70 -6.47
CA PHE A 491 -21.89 27.61 -6.52
C PHE A 491 -22.51 28.23 -5.27
N ARG A 492 -23.11 29.41 -5.43
CA ARG A 492 -23.86 30.08 -4.35
C ARG A 492 -25.35 29.79 -4.47
N ARG A 493 -26.01 29.60 -3.33
CA ARG A 493 -27.47 29.44 -3.23
C ARG A 493 -28.20 30.74 -3.51
N ASN A 494 -27.58 31.86 -3.16
CA ASN A 494 -28.16 33.19 -3.38
C ASN A 494 -28.08 33.65 -4.84
N SER A 495 -27.36 32.92 -5.71
CA SER A 495 -27.30 33.21 -7.14
C SER A 495 -28.65 32.98 -7.82
N ALA A 496 -28.97 33.82 -8.82
CA ALA A 496 -30.19 33.68 -9.62
C ALA A 496 -30.25 32.29 -10.27
N GLY A 497 -31.35 31.56 -10.04
CA GLY A 497 -31.54 30.18 -10.51
C GLY A 497 -31.24 29.08 -9.49
N ASN A 498 -30.51 29.36 -8.40
CA ASN A 498 -30.13 28.36 -7.39
C ASN A 498 -30.90 28.46 -6.06
N GLN A 499 -31.79 29.45 -5.95
CA GLN A 499 -32.52 29.73 -4.71
C GLN A 499 -33.49 28.60 -4.31
N SER A 500 -33.88 27.76 -5.27
CA SER A 500 -34.84 26.67 -5.11
C SER A 500 -34.19 25.29 -4.92
N VAL A 501 -32.87 25.19 -4.70
CA VAL A 501 -32.18 23.90 -4.51
C VAL A 501 -32.71 23.21 -3.23
N PRO A 502 -33.38 22.05 -3.34
CA PRO A 502 -34.17 21.48 -2.23
C PRO A 502 -33.36 20.83 -1.11
N PHE A 503 -32.15 20.35 -1.40
CA PHE A 503 -31.32 19.63 -0.43
C PHE A 503 -29.94 20.28 -0.26
N LYS A 504 -29.33 20.05 0.90
CA LYS A 504 -28.04 20.57 1.33
C LYS A 504 -26.95 19.50 1.27
N ILE A 505 -25.71 19.95 1.11
CA ILE A 505 -24.54 19.06 1.15
C ILE A 505 -24.39 18.50 2.56
N GLY A 506 -24.06 17.22 2.64
CA GLY A 506 -23.91 16.47 3.88
C GLY A 506 -25.19 15.84 4.41
N GLN A 507 -26.35 16.12 3.81
CA GLN A 507 -27.57 15.41 4.16
C GLN A 507 -27.50 13.94 3.71
N VAL A 508 -27.91 13.05 4.60
CA VAL A 508 -27.96 11.61 4.36
C VAL A 508 -29.36 11.24 3.90
N PHE A 509 -29.44 10.32 2.94
CA PHE A 509 -30.70 9.92 2.33
C PHE A 509 -30.73 8.43 1.99
N ARG A 510 -31.94 7.90 1.84
CA ARG A 510 -32.24 6.59 1.27
C ARG A 510 -32.77 6.80 -0.15
N HIS A 511 -32.25 6.07 -1.12
CA HIS A 511 -32.72 6.16 -2.51
C HIS A 511 -34.09 5.49 -2.64
N ARG A 512 -35.15 6.23 -2.97
CA ARG A 512 -36.54 5.71 -2.98
C ARG A 512 -36.74 4.44 -3.80
N ARG A 513 -36.14 4.37 -4.99
CA ARG A 513 -36.27 3.20 -5.89
C ARG A 513 -35.42 1.98 -5.51
N TYR A 514 -34.23 2.21 -4.97
CA TYR A 514 -33.19 1.17 -4.86
C TYR A 514 -32.80 0.87 -3.40
N GLY A 515 -33.29 1.65 -2.44
CA GLY A 515 -33.10 1.43 -1.01
C GLY A 515 -31.69 1.70 -0.45
N TRP A 516 -30.69 1.97 -1.30
CA TRP A 516 -29.32 2.23 -0.82
C TRP A 516 -29.23 3.58 -0.10
N ILE A 517 -28.29 3.67 0.85
CA ILE A 517 -28.07 4.86 1.68
C ILE A 517 -26.90 5.67 1.11
N GLY A 518 -27.09 6.96 0.95
CA GLY A 518 -26.14 7.89 0.35
C GLY A 518 -26.02 9.20 1.11
N VAL A 519 -24.94 9.92 0.84
CA VAL A 519 -24.73 11.30 1.32
C VAL A 519 -24.56 12.25 0.15
N ILE A 520 -25.18 13.42 0.23
CA ILE A 520 -25.09 14.46 -0.80
C ILE A 520 -23.74 15.17 -0.70
N THR A 521 -22.97 15.19 -1.79
CA THR A 521 -21.63 15.80 -1.89
C THR A 521 -21.59 17.02 -2.81
N GLY A 522 -22.67 17.32 -3.54
CA GLY A 522 -22.81 18.52 -4.36
C GLY A 522 -24.09 18.52 -5.18
N TRP A 523 -24.33 19.62 -5.90
CA TRP A 523 -25.51 19.81 -6.76
C TRP A 523 -25.20 20.68 -7.99
N SER A 524 -26.02 20.55 -9.05
CA SER A 524 -25.93 21.34 -10.29
C SER A 524 -27.31 21.50 -10.96
N ASP A 525 -27.51 22.65 -11.63
CA ASP A 525 -28.68 23.01 -12.45
C ASP A 525 -28.54 22.57 -13.92
N GLN A 526 -27.30 22.37 -14.37
CA GLN A 526 -27.01 21.79 -15.67
C GLN A 526 -27.01 20.27 -15.49
N GLY A 527 -27.92 19.57 -16.17
CA GLY A 527 -27.93 18.11 -16.22
C GLY A 527 -26.54 17.56 -16.56
N ALA A 528 -26.33 16.25 -16.35
CA ALA A 528 -25.04 15.52 -16.26
C ALA A 528 -23.82 16.00 -17.09
N ARG A 529 -24.00 16.74 -18.19
CA ARG A 529 -22.98 17.20 -19.15
C ARG A 529 -22.01 18.30 -18.69
N ARG A 530 -22.23 19.03 -17.59
CA ARG A 530 -21.23 19.99 -17.05
C ARG A 530 -20.62 19.57 -15.72
N LEU A 531 -20.97 18.39 -15.24
CA LEU A 531 -20.50 17.90 -13.97
C LEU A 531 -19.08 17.36 -14.14
N LEU A 532 -18.08 18.16 -13.76
CA LEU A 532 -16.72 17.71 -13.48
C LEU A 532 -16.74 16.78 -12.24
N VAL A 533 -17.40 15.64 -12.37
CA VAL A 533 -17.10 14.48 -11.54
C VAL A 533 -15.74 13.99 -12.03
N THR A 534 -14.81 13.82 -11.11
CA THR A 534 -13.49 13.21 -11.35
C THR A 534 -13.64 11.73 -11.70
N ASN A 535 -14.32 11.39 -12.79
CA ASN A 535 -14.48 10.03 -13.30
C ASN A 535 -14.01 10.00 -14.76
N SER A 536 -12.98 9.21 -15.05
CA SER A 536 -12.39 9.06 -16.38
C SER A 536 -13.19 8.16 -17.34
N ARG A 537 -14.44 7.82 -17.02
CA ARG A 537 -15.25 6.90 -17.84
C ARG A 537 -16.00 7.55 -19.01
N ASP A 538 -16.07 8.88 -19.07
CA ASP A 538 -16.68 9.61 -20.21
C ASP A 538 -15.70 9.99 -21.33
N LEU A 539 -14.49 9.40 -21.35
CA LEU A 539 -13.48 9.68 -22.39
C LEU A 539 -13.77 9.01 -23.74
N ASN A 540 -14.76 8.12 -23.83
CA ASN A 540 -15.20 7.49 -25.09
C ASN A 540 -16.29 8.28 -25.85
N GLY A 541 -16.68 9.46 -25.35
CA GLY A 541 -17.54 10.39 -26.08
C GLY A 541 -16.72 11.22 -27.07
N GLN A 542 -16.72 10.83 -28.35
CA GLN A 542 -16.13 11.51 -29.50
C GLN A 542 -15.94 13.04 -29.29
N PHE A 543 -14.69 13.49 -29.21
CA PHE A 543 -14.31 14.88 -29.43
C PHE A 543 -14.54 15.24 -30.90
N GLY A 544 -15.79 15.56 -31.23
CA GLY A 544 -16.12 16.30 -32.43
C GLY A 544 -15.69 17.74 -32.25
N THR A 545 -14.60 18.13 -32.91
CA THR A 545 -14.35 19.53 -33.26
C THR A 545 -15.51 20.01 -34.13
N SER A 546 -16.41 20.82 -33.58
CA SER A 546 -17.31 21.63 -34.38
C SER A 546 -17.28 23.09 -33.92
N ASP A 547 -17.05 23.95 -34.89
CA ASP A 547 -16.98 25.41 -34.83
C ASP A 547 -18.14 26.08 -34.08
N PRO A 548 -17.93 27.29 -33.53
CA PRO A 548 -18.94 28.07 -32.83
C PRO A 548 -19.81 28.87 -33.82
N ALA A 549 -20.38 28.22 -34.83
CA ALA A 549 -21.30 28.88 -35.74
C ALA A 549 -22.32 27.88 -36.32
N ALA A 550 -23.59 28.15 -35.99
CA ALA A 550 -24.80 27.58 -36.58
C ALA A 550 -25.07 26.08 -36.34
N GLN A 551 -26.05 25.79 -35.47
CA GLN A 551 -27.32 25.18 -35.94
C GLN A 551 -28.47 25.42 -34.94
N PRO A 552 -29.73 25.48 -35.43
CA PRO A 552 -30.88 26.05 -34.74
C PRO A 552 -31.76 24.98 -34.07
N GLY A 553 -32.45 25.36 -33.00
CA GLY A 553 -33.49 24.54 -32.35
C GLY A 553 -33.09 23.94 -31.01
N LEU A 554 -32.80 24.79 -30.02
CA LEU A 554 -32.79 24.36 -28.61
C LEU A 554 -34.22 24.07 -28.16
N PRO A 555 -34.52 22.93 -27.50
CA PRO A 555 -35.70 22.82 -26.67
C PRO A 555 -35.59 23.83 -25.53
N VAL A 556 -36.68 24.55 -25.31
CA VAL A 556 -36.88 25.51 -24.22
C VAL A 556 -36.39 24.93 -22.88
N ARG A 557 -35.59 25.72 -22.14
CA ARG A 557 -35.23 25.48 -20.73
C ARG A 557 -36.44 24.99 -19.94
N LEU A 558 -36.39 23.79 -19.37
CA LEU A 558 -37.26 23.43 -18.24
C LEU A 558 -36.69 24.15 -17.00
N PRO A 559 -37.43 25.09 -16.37
CA PRO A 559 -36.97 25.74 -15.15
C PRO A 559 -36.95 24.73 -14.00
N ASN A 560 -35.93 24.77 -13.15
CA ASN A 560 -35.85 24.09 -11.83
C ASN A 560 -35.59 22.57 -11.78
N GLN A 561 -34.85 21.97 -12.72
CA GLN A 561 -34.41 20.57 -12.56
C GLN A 561 -32.95 20.51 -12.05
N PHE A 562 -32.78 20.16 -10.77
CA PHE A 562 -31.46 19.96 -10.16
C PHE A 562 -31.08 18.49 -10.12
N TYR A 563 -29.78 18.21 -10.14
CA TYR A 563 -29.23 16.89 -9.89
C TYR A 563 -28.22 16.95 -8.73
N PHE A 564 -28.21 15.90 -7.91
CA PHE A 564 -27.35 15.79 -6.74
C PHE A 564 -26.26 14.76 -6.98
N MET A 565 -25.02 15.13 -6.67
CA MET A 565 -23.89 14.21 -6.62
C MET A 565 -23.88 13.55 -5.25
N CYS A 566 -23.92 12.23 -5.22
CA CYS A 566 -24.07 11.46 -4.01
C CYS A 566 -23.02 10.36 -3.94
N PHE A 567 -22.55 10.06 -2.73
CA PHE A 567 -21.67 8.94 -2.50
C PHE A 567 -22.38 7.88 -1.63
N PRO A 568 -22.36 6.60 -2.02
CA PRO A 568 -23.03 5.53 -1.29
C PRO A 568 -22.29 5.13 -0.01
N SER A 569 -23.02 4.56 0.94
CA SER A 569 -22.48 4.11 2.23
C SER A 569 -21.39 3.05 2.12
N THR A 570 -21.38 2.29 1.03
CA THR A 570 -20.47 1.17 0.78
C THR A 570 -19.07 1.58 0.34
N GLY A 571 -18.87 2.83 -0.11
CA GLY A 571 -17.57 3.25 -0.62
C GLY A 571 -17.43 3.28 -2.15
N SER A 572 -18.49 2.97 -2.92
CA SER A 572 -18.42 2.80 -4.38
C SER A 572 -18.52 4.11 -5.19
N GLU A 573 -18.50 4.02 -6.52
CA GLU A 573 -18.48 5.18 -7.42
C GLU A 573 -19.58 6.23 -7.12
N PRO A 574 -19.29 7.54 -7.30
CA PRO A 574 -20.29 8.59 -7.13
C PRO A 574 -21.50 8.39 -8.04
N HIS A 575 -22.70 8.58 -7.49
CA HIS A 575 -23.96 8.52 -8.22
C HIS A 575 -24.55 9.92 -8.43
N VAL A 576 -25.22 10.13 -9.56
CA VAL A 576 -26.01 11.33 -9.82
C VAL A 576 -27.49 11.00 -9.62
N VAL A 577 -28.14 11.69 -8.68
CA VAL A 577 -29.50 11.38 -8.22
C VAL A 577 -30.42 12.57 -8.45
N ALA A 578 -31.59 12.31 -9.02
CA ALA A 578 -32.65 13.31 -9.18
C ALA A 578 -33.38 13.57 -7.84
N PRO A 579 -33.95 14.77 -7.62
CA PRO A 579 -34.51 15.17 -6.33
C PRO A 579 -35.65 14.24 -5.89
N ASP A 580 -36.47 13.79 -6.84
CA ASP A 580 -37.63 12.92 -6.58
C ASP A 580 -37.26 11.55 -6.00
N ASN A 581 -36.00 11.13 -6.11
CA ASN A 581 -35.50 9.85 -5.61
C ASN A 581 -34.82 9.95 -4.25
N ILE A 582 -34.77 11.14 -3.64
CA ILE A 582 -34.11 11.40 -2.36
C ILE A 582 -35.14 11.37 -1.23
N GLU A 583 -34.93 10.50 -0.26
CA GLU A 583 -35.68 10.46 1.00
C GLU A 583 -34.70 10.67 2.16
N LEU A 584 -34.82 11.79 2.88
CA LEU A 584 -33.86 12.15 3.92
C LEU A 584 -33.95 11.18 5.12
N ILE A 585 -32.78 10.82 5.64
CA ILE A 585 -32.66 10.08 6.89
C ILE A 585 -32.44 11.10 8.01
N HIS A 586 -33.24 11.00 9.07
CA HIS A 586 -33.17 11.91 10.22
C HIS A 586 -32.72 11.21 11.50
N ASP A 587 -32.78 9.88 11.55
CA ASP A 587 -32.35 9.10 12.68
C ASP A 587 -30.86 8.75 12.54
N PRO A 588 -29.98 9.19 13.47
CA PRO A 588 -28.56 8.85 13.43
C PRO A 588 -28.30 7.36 13.68
N THR A 589 -29.25 6.60 14.25
CA THR A 589 -29.08 5.16 14.50
C THR A 589 -29.07 4.32 13.21
N ASP A 590 -29.63 4.85 12.13
CA ASP A 590 -29.55 4.29 10.77
C ASP A 590 -28.15 4.43 10.15
N ILE A 591 -27.22 5.15 10.80
CA ILE A 591 -25.88 5.43 10.29
C ILE A 591 -24.84 4.75 11.20
N ALA A 592 -24.35 3.61 10.75
CA ALA A 592 -23.26 2.91 11.42
C ALA A 592 -21.91 3.64 11.22
N SER A 593 -20.99 3.46 12.16
CA SER A 593 -19.69 4.15 12.18
C SER A 593 -18.74 3.77 11.04
N ASP A 594 -18.97 2.61 10.42
CA ASP A 594 -18.20 2.07 9.29
C ASP A 594 -18.79 2.45 7.92
N MET A 595 -19.98 3.04 7.90
CA MET A 595 -20.58 3.58 6.68
C MET A 595 -19.80 4.81 6.21
N PHE A 596 -19.74 4.98 4.89
CA PHE A 596 -19.07 6.10 4.22
C PHE A 596 -17.56 6.20 4.51
N PRO A 597 -16.77 5.17 4.17
CA PRO A 597 -15.33 5.18 4.41
C PRO A 597 -14.59 6.34 3.71
N MET A 598 -15.17 6.90 2.64
CA MET A 598 -14.62 8.07 1.93
C MET A 598 -15.19 9.42 2.40
N ALA A 599 -16.00 9.48 3.45
CA ALA A 599 -16.65 10.71 3.91
C ALA A 599 -15.65 11.85 4.15
N GLY A 600 -14.47 11.54 4.69
CA GLY A 600 -13.42 12.53 4.95
C GLY A 600 -12.89 13.26 3.71
N LYS A 601 -13.08 12.71 2.50
CA LYS A 601 -12.77 13.40 1.24
C LYS A 601 -13.62 14.67 1.06
N PHE A 602 -14.83 14.68 1.60
CA PHE A 602 -15.84 15.72 1.38
C PHE A 602 -16.25 16.45 2.66
N PHE A 603 -16.09 15.83 3.83
CA PHE A 603 -16.67 16.28 5.08
C PHE A 603 -15.65 16.35 6.22
N LYS A 604 -15.89 17.25 7.17
CA LYS A 604 -15.05 17.49 8.35
C LYS A 604 -15.38 16.54 9.49
N ARG A 605 -16.68 16.37 9.78
CA ARG A 605 -17.22 15.53 10.85
C ARG A 605 -18.67 15.15 10.53
N PHE A 606 -19.19 14.12 11.21
CA PHE A 606 -20.61 13.82 11.24
C PHE A 606 -21.23 14.52 12.46
N ASP A 607 -22.43 15.08 12.30
CA ASP A 607 -23.20 15.71 13.37
C ASP A 607 -24.43 14.86 13.68
N PRO A 608 -24.43 14.12 14.81
CA PRO A 608 -25.54 13.24 15.18
C PRO A 608 -26.83 13.99 15.51
N GLU A 609 -26.76 15.26 15.96
CA GLU A 609 -27.94 16.02 16.37
C GLU A 609 -28.82 16.38 15.16
N THR A 610 -28.19 16.67 14.03
CA THR A 610 -28.88 17.02 12.79
C THR A 610 -28.92 15.88 11.77
N CYS A 611 -28.25 14.77 12.07
CA CYS A 611 -28.04 13.64 11.16
C CYS A 611 -27.43 14.08 9.81
N THR A 612 -26.41 14.95 9.87
CA THR A 612 -25.75 15.50 8.67
C THR A 612 -24.24 15.53 8.79
N PHE A 613 -23.55 15.37 7.67
CA PHE A 613 -22.12 15.62 7.58
C PHE A 613 -21.80 17.10 7.39
N VAL A 614 -20.81 17.61 8.10
CA VAL A 614 -20.35 19.00 7.98
C VAL A 614 -19.41 19.14 6.79
N SER A 615 -19.78 19.96 5.81
CA SER A 615 -19.03 20.18 4.56
C SER A 615 -17.58 20.64 4.78
N ASN A 616 -16.63 19.98 4.10
CA ASN A 616 -15.24 20.40 3.94
C ASN A 616 -14.99 21.13 2.61
N ILE A 617 -15.98 21.21 1.72
CA ILE A 617 -15.84 21.70 0.33
C ILE A 617 -16.35 23.14 0.16
N LYS A 618 -16.02 24.01 1.14
CA LYS A 618 -16.48 25.41 1.21
C LYS A 618 -15.99 26.29 0.05
N GLU A 619 -14.92 25.89 -0.65
CA GLU A 619 -14.44 26.60 -1.84
C GLU A 619 -15.41 26.49 -3.01
N GLN A 620 -16.06 25.33 -3.16
CA GLN A 620 -16.99 25.05 -4.26
C GLN A 620 -18.43 25.40 -3.87
N TYR A 621 -18.83 25.10 -2.63
CA TYR A 621 -20.16 25.35 -2.10
C TYR A 621 -20.04 26.09 -0.75
N PRO A 622 -19.88 27.42 -0.76
CA PRO A 622 -19.64 28.19 0.47
C PRO A 622 -20.87 28.28 1.38
N ASP A 623 -22.08 28.22 0.80
CA ASP A 623 -23.36 28.42 1.50
C ASP A 623 -23.92 27.12 2.12
N ASP A 624 -23.28 25.98 1.86
CA ASP A 624 -23.59 24.64 2.40
C ASP A 624 -22.47 24.17 3.33
#